data_AF-A0A7W9NFX3-F1
#
_entry.id   AF-A0A7W9NFX3-F1
#
_cell.length_a   1.000
_cell.length_b   1.000
_cell.length_c   1.000
_cell.angle_alpha   90.00
_cell.angle_beta   90.00
_cell.angle_gamma   90.00
#
_symmetry.space_group_name_H-M   'P 1'
#
loop_
_entity.id
_entity.type
_entity.pdbx_description
1 polymer ?
#
loop_
_entity_poly.entity_id
_entity_poly.type
_entity_poly.pdbx_seq_one_letter_code
_entity_poly.pdbx_strand_id
1 'polypeptide(L)'
;MPIDDPTTATPSEIDEELARLGIEHAKATDTVNGLTARVRRLVNDGMDEYATELQPRIEQARQTIAECEAAARPLDAEFERRGGWTRAWLVLNTGGHVHRTMQCRTCFPSTRFAWLTQLSGHDETEIVEQAGKAACTECYPSAPVEVRNRPSRIKTPEQLAREAEKAERAKAKAAKAITAPDGTPLRTNQYGQIDTEFTARRSYIDALSYARLLTKRNVAFHRDTIAEYHKDAQLILAALAAKHGRTEDDLRAELAPKVEAKWNREHRNWS
;
A
#
# COMPACT_ATOMS: atom_id res chain seq x y z
N MET A 1 16.10 1.45 -22.49
CA MET A 1 17.03 0.69 -23.37
C MET A 1 17.73 1.73 -24.20
N PRO A 2 19.04 1.62 -24.46
CA PRO A 2 19.74 2.63 -25.27
C PRO A 2 18.99 2.84 -26.60
N ILE A 3 18.66 4.09 -26.90
CA ILE A 3 18.01 4.48 -28.15
C ILE A 3 19.11 4.83 -29.14
N ASP A 4 19.30 3.98 -30.15
CA ASP A 4 20.33 4.17 -31.17
C ASP A 4 19.95 5.28 -32.18
N ASP A 5 18.66 5.43 -32.47
CA ASP A 5 18.12 6.47 -33.36
C ASP A 5 16.90 7.18 -32.72
N PRO A 6 17.11 8.36 -32.10
CA PRO A 6 16.03 9.15 -31.49
C PRO A 6 14.93 9.57 -32.49
N THR A 7 15.21 9.60 -33.79
CA THR A 7 14.25 10.09 -34.79
C THR A 7 13.06 9.15 -35.00
N THR A 8 13.24 7.88 -34.66
CA THR A 8 12.20 6.84 -34.77
C THR A 8 11.50 6.55 -33.44
N ALA A 9 12.10 6.98 -32.33
CA ALA A 9 11.55 6.79 -30.98
C ALA A 9 10.36 7.71 -30.72
N THR A 10 9.41 7.19 -29.93
CA THR A 10 8.27 7.97 -29.42
C THR A 10 8.71 8.95 -28.34
N PRO A 11 7.95 10.04 -28.10
CA PRO A 11 8.19 10.93 -26.96
C PRO A 11 8.35 10.22 -25.62
N SER A 12 7.52 9.19 -25.37
CA SER A 12 7.57 8.42 -24.13
C SER A 12 8.85 7.61 -23.98
N GLU A 13 9.31 6.95 -25.05
CA GLU A 13 10.57 6.19 -25.03
C GLU A 13 11.77 7.12 -24.81
N ILE A 14 11.79 8.27 -25.48
CA ILE A 14 12.85 9.28 -25.33
C ILE A 14 12.90 9.79 -23.89
N ASP A 15 11.75 10.18 -23.33
CA ASP A 15 11.69 10.72 -21.97
C ASP A 15 11.95 9.65 -20.91
N GLU A 16 11.58 8.38 -21.16
CA GLU A 16 11.93 7.26 -20.29
C GLU A 16 13.44 7.04 -20.24
N GLU A 17 14.12 7.08 -21.38
CA GLU A 17 15.57 6.94 -21.44
C GLU A 17 16.28 8.17 -20.83
N LEU A 18 15.79 9.39 -21.07
CA LEU A 18 16.26 10.61 -20.39
C LEU A 18 16.08 10.53 -18.87
N ALA A 19 14.94 10.04 -18.39
CA ALA A 19 14.70 9.86 -16.96
C ALA A 19 15.67 8.83 -16.36
N ARG A 20 15.93 7.72 -17.06
CA ARG A 20 16.92 6.71 -16.65
C ARG A 20 18.32 7.32 -16.56
N LEU A 21 18.76 8.02 -17.60
CA LEU A 21 20.06 8.72 -17.65
C LEU A 21 20.17 9.77 -16.53
N GLY A 22 19.10 10.53 -16.29
CA GLY A 22 19.06 11.51 -15.21
C GLY A 22 19.24 10.90 -13.81
N ILE A 23 18.65 9.73 -13.56
CA ILE A 23 18.85 8.99 -12.29
C ILE A 23 20.30 8.54 -12.14
N GLU A 24 20.90 8.01 -13.20
CA GLU A 24 22.29 7.55 -13.21
C GLU A 24 23.27 8.71 -13.02
N HIS A 25 23.07 9.81 -13.77
CA HIS A 25 23.80 11.05 -13.64
C HIS A 25 23.73 11.61 -12.20
N ALA A 26 22.54 11.65 -11.60
CA ALA A 26 22.36 12.14 -10.23
C ALA A 26 23.14 11.28 -9.21
N LYS A 27 23.08 9.95 -9.32
CA LYS A 27 23.84 9.03 -8.45
C LYS A 27 25.35 9.24 -8.59
N ALA A 28 25.84 9.42 -9.82
CA ALA A 28 27.25 9.67 -10.08
C ALA A 28 27.68 11.04 -9.52
N THR A 29 26.85 12.07 -9.68
CA THR A 29 27.07 13.41 -9.10
C THR A 29 27.15 13.36 -7.57
N ASP A 30 26.21 12.68 -6.91
CA ASP A 30 26.22 12.48 -5.46
C ASP A 30 27.48 11.74 -4.99
N THR A 31 27.94 10.76 -5.78
CA THR A 31 29.18 10.03 -5.53
C THR A 31 30.39 10.94 -5.60
N VAL A 32 30.51 11.75 -6.67
CA VAL A 32 31.59 12.73 -6.82
C VAL A 32 31.60 13.71 -5.65
N ASN A 33 30.44 14.29 -5.31
CA ASN A 33 30.31 15.25 -4.21
C ASN A 33 30.71 14.64 -2.87
N GLY A 34 30.18 13.46 -2.55
CA GLY A 34 30.46 12.75 -1.30
C GLY A 34 31.92 12.33 -1.16
N LEU A 35 32.50 11.75 -2.22
CA LEU A 35 33.90 11.32 -2.21
C LEU A 35 34.87 12.51 -2.20
N THR A 36 34.59 13.58 -2.93
CA THR A 36 35.42 14.80 -2.92
C THR A 36 35.43 15.45 -1.54
N ALA A 37 34.27 15.56 -0.88
CA ALA A 37 34.19 16.04 0.49
C ALA A 37 34.97 15.14 1.47
N ARG A 38 34.94 13.82 1.26
CA ARG A 38 35.71 12.85 2.07
C ARG A 38 37.22 12.98 1.84
N VAL A 39 37.67 13.08 0.59
CA VAL A 39 39.08 13.33 0.23
C VAL A 39 39.59 14.57 0.94
N ARG A 40 38.84 15.68 0.88
CA ARG A 40 39.21 16.93 1.58
C ARG A 40 39.40 16.73 3.08
N ARG A 41 38.54 15.93 3.73
CA ARG A 41 38.71 15.62 5.17
C ARG A 41 39.96 14.79 5.43
N LEU A 42 40.17 13.72 4.65
CA LEU A 42 41.33 12.84 4.82
C LEU A 42 42.66 13.59 4.64
N VAL A 43 42.75 14.48 3.66
CA VAL A 43 43.94 15.33 3.47
C VAL A 43 44.15 16.26 4.67
N ASN A 44 43.08 16.88 5.19
CA ASN A 44 43.18 17.72 6.40
C ASN A 44 43.62 16.93 7.63
N ASP A 45 43.29 15.65 7.70
CA ASP A 45 43.64 14.75 8.80
C ASP A 45 45.04 14.09 8.61
N GLY A 46 45.78 14.44 7.56
CA GLY A 46 47.10 13.88 7.25
C GLY A 46 47.09 12.44 6.72
N MET A 47 45.96 12.01 6.14
CA MET A 47 45.72 10.66 5.62
C MET A 47 45.77 10.62 4.08
N ASP A 48 46.84 11.13 3.48
CA ASP A 48 47.00 11.32 2.02
C ASP A 48 46.92 10.01 1.22
N GLU A 49 47.42 8.90 1.76
CA GLU A 49 47.35 7.58 1.10
C GLU A 49 45.89 7.16 0.89
N TYR A 50 45.07 7.23 1.94
CA TYR A 50 43.64 6.93 1.86
C TYR A 50 42.88 7.91 0.97
N ALA A 51 43.30 9.18 0.92
CA ALA A 51 42.73 10.16 0.00
C ALA A 51 43.02 9.78 -1.47
N THR A 52 44.22 9.26 -1.74
CA THR A 52 44.66 8.81 -3.07
C THR A 52 43.87 7.58 -3.54
N GLU A 53 43.59 6.63 -2.64
CA GLU A 53 42.78 5.42 -2.94
C GLU A 53 41.36 5.74 -3.43
N LEU A 54 40.80 6.91 -3.08
CA LEU A 54 39.46 7.31 -3.50
C LEU A 54 39.43 7.93 -4.92
N GLN A 55 40.57 8.35 -5.47
CA GLN A 55 40.64 9.04 -6.75
C GLN A 55 40.08 8.23 -7.93
N PRO A 56 40.39 6.91 -8.09
CA PRO A 56 39.85 6.11 -9.18
C PRO A 56 38.32 6.05 -9.16
N ARG A 57 37.70 6.05 -7.97
CA ARG A 57 36.24 6.04 -7.82
C ARG A 57 35.60 7.38 -8.18
N ILE A 58 36.28 8.49 -7.87
CA ILE A 58 35.85 9.83 -8.29
C ILE A 58 35.91 9.93 -9.81
N GLU A 59 37.01 9.46 -10.41
CA GLU A 59 37.19 9.51 -11.86
C GLU A 59 36.17 8.64 -12.59
N GLN A 60 35.92 7.42 -12.10
CA GLN A 60 34.86 6.56 -12.64
C GLN A 60 33.49 7.25 -12.59
N ALA A 61 33.14 7.90 -11.46
CA ALA A 61 31.87 8.60 -11.34
C ALA A 61 31.79 9.82 -12.28
N ARG A 62 32.90 10.55 -12.50
CA ARG A 62 32.97 11.64 -13.50
C ARG A 62 32.81 11.12 -14.92
N GLN A 63 33.41 9.99 -15.23
CA GLN A 63 33.22 9.33 -16.52
C GLN A 63 31.75 8.97 -16.75
N THR A 64 31.07 8.39 -15.76
CA THR A 64 29.63 8.10 -15.84
C THR A 64 28.79 9.35 -16.07
N ILE A 65 29.12 10.48 -15.42
CA ILE A 65 28.47 11.77 -15.67
C ILE A 65 28.60 12.16 -17.15
N ALA A 66 29.83 12.16 -17.68
CA ALA A 66 30.10 12.53 -19.06
C ALA A 66 29.43 11.60 -20.08
N GLU A 67 29.38 10.29 -19.80
CA GLU A 67 28.67 9.30 -20.62
C GLU A 67 27.16 9.55 -20.61
N CYS A 68 26.56 9.83 -19.45
CA CYS A 68 25.14 10.16 -19.34
C CYS A 68 24.80 11.44 -20.12
N GLU A 69 25.60 12.49 -19.97
CA GLU A 69 25.44 13.74 -20.72
C GLU A 69 25.56 13.50 -22.23
N ALA A 70 26.56 12.72 -22.65
CA ALA A 70 26.76 12.39 -24.07
C ALA A 70 25.58 11.62 -24.67
N ALA A 71 25.00 10.69 -23.91
CA ALA A 71 23.83 9.93 -24.32
C ALA A 71 22.53 10.76 -24.29
N ALA A 72 22.39 11.71 -23.35
CA ALA A 72 21.21 12.56 -23.25
C ALA A 72 21.15 13.63 -24.36
N ARG A 73 22.30 14.17 -24.79
CA ARG A 73 22.37 15.22 -25.84
C ARG A 73 21.54 14.95 -27.10
N PRO A 74 21.66 13.79 -27.79
CA PRO A 74 20.86 13.53 -28.99
C PRO A 74 19.36 13.38 -28.70
N LEU A 75 18.99 12.92 -27.50
CA LEU A 75 17.59 12.81 -27.05
C LEU A 75 16.98 14.19 -26.76
N ASP A 76 17.72 15.07 -26.09
CA ASP A 76 17.30 16.46 -25.87
C ASP A 76 17.24 17.25 -27.18
N ALA A 77 18.19 17.02 -28.10
CA ALA A 77 18.14 17.62 -29.43
C ALA A 77 16.89 17.17 -30.21
N GLU A 78 16.45 15.92 -30.03
CA GLU A 78 15.22 15.41 -30.63
C GLU A 78 13.97 16.11 -30.06
N PHE A 79 13.94 16.32 -28.75
CA PHE A 79 12.90 17.09 -28.07
C PHE A 79 12.77 18.49 -28.67
N GLU A 80 13.88 19.22 -28.77
CA GLU A 80 13.90 20.57 -29.34
C GLU A 80 13.54 20.56 -30.84
N ARG A 81 14.06 19.59 -31.61
CA ARG A 81 13.78 19.48 -33.06
C ARG A 81 12.30 19.27 -33.35
N ARG A 82 11.58 18.52 -32.50
CA ARG A 82 10.13 18.31 -32.62
C ARG A 82 9.31 19.49 -32.09
N GLY A 83 9.95 20.59 -31.68
CA GLY A 83 9.29 21.78 -31.13
C GLY A 83 8.91 21.66 -29.65
N GLY A 84 9.41 20.63 -28.96
CA GLY A 84 9.02 20.26 -27.61
C GLY A 84 7.67 19.56 -27.56
N TRP A 85 7.61 18.42 -26.88
CA TRP A 85 6.35 17.74 -26.57
C TRP A 85 5.91 17.98 -25.12
N THR A 86 4.66 17.67 -24.84
CA THR A 86 4.08 17.76 -23.50
C THR A 86 4.77 16.80 -22.54
N ARG A 87 5.03 17.25 -21.32
CA ARG A 87 5.61 16.46 -20.23
C ARG A 87 4.80 16.69 -18.96
N ALA A 88 4.72 15.66 -18.12
CA ALA A 88 4.00 15.72 -16.86
C ALA A 88 4.84 15.22 -15.69
N TRP A 89 4.68 15.85 -14.54
CA TRP A 89 5.42 15.53 -13.31
C TRP A 89 4.46 15.34 -12.15
N LEU A 90 4.58 14.20 -11.47
CA LEU A 90 3.86 13.88 -10.26
C LEU A 90 4.66 14.34 -9.03
N VAL A 91 4.06 15.17 -8.19
CA VAL A 91 4.64 15.55 -6.90
C VAL A 91 4.58 14.37 -5.92
N LEU A 92 5.72 13.99 -5.35
CA LEU A 92 5.87 12.82 -4.49
C LEU A 92 5.69 13.11 -2.99
N ASN A 93 5.98 14.33 -2.54
CA ASN A 93 6.06 14.65 -1.11
C ASN A 93 4.79 15.31 -0.54
N THR A 94 3.89 15.86 -1.36
CA THR A 94 2.66 16.50 -0.88
C THR A 94 1.53 16.39 -1.91
N GLY A 95 0.38 15.84 -1.50
CA GLY A 95 -0.88 15.89 -2.26
C GLY A 95 -0.96 15.07 -3.55
N GLY A 96 0.17 14.71 -4.18
CA GLY A 96 0.18 13.95 -5.43
C GLY A 96 -0.23 14.77 -6.65
N HIS A 97 0.02 16.08 -6.65
CA HIS A 97 -0.37 16.95 -7.77
C HIS A 97 0.42 16.62 -9.03
N VAL A 98 -0.24 16.73 -10.19
CA VAL A 98 0.36 16.57 -11.51
C VAL A 98 0.58 17.95 -12.10
N HIS A 99 1.80 18.22 -12.54
CA HIS A 99 2.24 19.49 -13.10
C HIS A 99 2.70 19.32 -14.55
N ARG A 100 2.58 20.38 -15.36
CA ARG A 100 3.15 20.44 -16.72
C ARG A 100 4.60 20.92 -16.75
N THR A 101 5.15 21.28 -15.60
CA THR A 101 6.52 21.80 -15.44
C THR A 101 6.94 21.72 -13.98
N MET A 102 8.22 21.49 -13.72
CA MET A 102 8.80 21.57 -12.37
C MET A 102 8.98 23.02 -11.88
N GLN A 103 8.80 24.02 -12.75
CA GLN A 103 8.96 25.45 -12.43
C GLN A 103 7.64 26.15 -12.12
N CYS A 104 6.58 25.40 -11.81
CA CYS A 104 5.30 26.01 -11.44
C CYS A 104 5.44 26.84 -10.16
N ARG A 105 4.80 28.02 -10.12
CA ARG A 105 4.87 28.93 -8.96
C ARG A 105 4.35 28.35 -7.64
N THR A 106 3.57 27.28 -7.70
CA THR A 106 3.08 26.56 -6.50
C THR A 106 4.06 25.51 -6.00
N CYS A 107 5.15 25.27 -6.73
CA CYS A 107 6.20 24.35 -6.34
C CYS A 107 7.27 25.09 -5.53
N PHE A 108 7.69 24.47 -4.44
CA PHE A 108 8.78 24.92 -3.58
C PHE A 108 10.10 24.25 -3.95
N PRO A 109 11.26 24.81 -3.56
CA PRO A 109 12.56 24.17 -3.77
C PRO A 109 12.69 22.75 -3.19
N SER A 110 11.87 22.42 -2.18
CA SER A 110 11.81 21.10 -1.56
C SER A 110 10.85 20.12 -2.26
N THR A 111 10.12 20.55 -3.29
CA THR A 111 9.16 19.72 -4.03
C THR A 111 9.91 18.61 -4.73
N ARG A 112 9.46 17.37 -4.52
CA ARG A 112 10.04 16.19 -5.18
C ARG A 112 9.10 15.72 -6.27
N PHE A 113 9.65 15.41 -7.43
CA PHE A 113 8.86 14.99 -8.59
C PHE A 113 9.24 13.59 -9.04
N ALA A 114 8.25 12.87 -9.58
CA ALA A 114 8.46 11.78 -10.52
C ALA A 114 8.02 12.26 -11.91
N TRP A 115 8.88 12.10 -12.90
CA TRP A 115 8.52 12.36 -14.30
C TRP A 115 7.60 11.24 -14.78
N LEU A 116 6.42 11.59 -15.28
CA LEU A 116 5.44 10.68 -15.88
C LEU A 116 5.76 10.49 -17.36
N THR A 117 6.88 9.82 -17.66
CA THR A 117 7.41 9.66 -19.01
C THR A 117 6.44 8.96 -19.95
N GLN A 118 5.59 8.08 -19.42
CA GLN A 118 4.52 7.40 -20.18
C GLN A 118 3.46 8.35 -20.75
N LEU A 119 3.37 9.59 -20.22
CA LEU A 119 2.45 10.63 -20.70
C LEU A 119 3.13 11.64 -21.63
N SER A 120 4.37 11.40 -22.01
CA SER A 120 5.10 12.34 -22.85
C SER A 120 4.48 12.36 -24.25
N GLY A 121 4.24 13.56 -24.78
CA GLY A 121 3.57 13.76 -26.06
C GLY A 121 2.06 13.48 -26.07
N HIS A 122 1.44 13.18 -24.92
CA HIS A 122 -0.02 13.12 -24.82
C HIS A 122 -0.65 14.52 -24.83
N ASP A 123 -1.89 14.62 -25.27
CA ASP A 123 -2.61 15.89 -25.23
C ASP A 123 -2.86 16.33 -23.79
N GLU A 124 -2.88 17.65 -23.55
CA GLU A 124 -3.14 18.21 -22.23
C GLU A 124 -4.46 17.68 -21.63
N THR A 125 -5.49 17.50 -22.48
CA THR A 125 -6.78 16.93 -22.09
C THR A 125 -6.66 15.49 -21.60
N GLU A 126 -5.80 14.68 -22.20
CA GLU A 126 -5.59 13.29 -21.78
C GLU A 126 -4.87 13.22 -20.44
N ILE A 127 -3.86 14.09 -20.25
CA ILE A 127 -3.14 14.22 -18.97
C ILE A 127 -4.12 14.65 -17.86
N VAL A 128 -4.97 15.64 -18.14
CA VAL A 128 -5.99 16.15 -17.21
C VAL A 128 -7.03 15.07 -16.87
N GLU A 129 -7.51 14.29 -17.85
CA GLU A 129 -8.45 13.19 -17.59
C GLU A 129 -7.85 12.10 -16.69
N GLN A 130 -6.56 11.81 -16.83
CA GLN A 130 -5.87 10.85 -15.96
C GLN A 130 -5.58 11.43 -14.56
N ALA A 131 -5.20 12.70 -14.50
CA ALA A 131 -4.88 13.39 -13.25
C ALA A 131 -6.13 13.72 -12.43
N GLY A 132 -7.28 13.99 -13.07
CA GLY A 132 -8.50 14.41 -12.41
C GLY A 132 -8.26 15.53 -11.38
N LYS A 133 -8.66 15.30 -10.13
CA LYS A 133 -8.43 16.23 -9.01
C LYS A 133 -6.97 16.52 -8.66
N ALA A 134 -6.04 15.69 -9.13
CA ALA A 134 -4.61 15.94 -8.93
C ALA A 134 -4.03 16.91 -9.96
N ALA A 135 -4.75 17.25 -11.03
CA ALA A 135 -4.27 18.21 -12.02
C ALA A 135 -4.01 19.57 -11.33
N CYS A 136 -2.77 20.07 -11.41
CA CYS A 136 -2.42 21.38 -10.89
C CYS A 136 -3.19 22.45 -11.66
N THR A 137 -3.94 23.26 -10.93
CA THR A 137 -4.85 24.28 -11.46
C THR A 137 -4.13 25.42 -12.16
N GLU A 138 -2.86 25.65 -11.79
CA GLU A 138 -1.97 26.64 -12.41
C GLU A 138 -1.35 26.12 -13.71
N CYS A 139 -1.08 24.82 -13.78
CA CYS A 139 -0.56 24.19 -14.98
C CYS A 139 -1.67 23.93 -16.01
N TYR A 140 -2.88 23.62 -15.53
CA TYR A 140 -4.01 23.21 -16.34
C TYR A 140 -5.25 24.08 -16.01
N PRO A 141 -5.21 25.40 -16.31
CA PRO A 141 -6.29 26.32 -15.95
C PRO A 141 -7.59 26.07 -16.74
N SER A 142 -7.47 25.49 -17.94
CA SER A 142 -8.58 25.15 -18.85
C SER A 142 -9.26 23.81 -18.51
N ALA A 143 -8.73 23.05 -17.54
CA ALA A 143 -9.26 21.74 -17.17
C ALA A 143 -10.73 21.84 -16.67
N PRO A 144 -11.68 21.09 -17.25
CA PRO A 144 -13.07 21.12 -16.84
C PRO A 144 -13.28 20.77 -15.37
N VAL A 145 -14.22 21.45 -14.71
CA VAL A 145 -14.51 21.28 -13.28
C VAL A 145 -14.94 19.84 -12.98
N GLU A 146 -15.72 19.24 -13.86
CA GLU A 146 -16.21 17.88 -13.77
C GLU A 146 -15.06 16.87 -13.74
N VAL A 147 -14.02 17.09 -14.55
CA VAL A 147 -12.82 16.25 -14.57
C VAL A 147 -11.99 16.46 -13.31
N ARG A 148 -11.82 17.72 -12.88
CA ARG A 148 -11.11 18.10 -11.65
C ARG A 148 -11.78 17.61 -10.37
N ASN A 149 -13.05 17.21 -10.41
CA ASN A 149 -13.73 16.61 -9.27
C ASN A 149 -13.57 15.07 -9.22
N ARG A 150 -13.08 14.43 -10.29
CA ARG A 150 -12.87 12.99 -10.34
C ARG A 150 -11.60 12.60 -9.58
N PRO A 151 -11.55 11.43 -8.92
CA PRO A 151 -10.33 10.91 -8.35
C PRO A 151 -9.23 10.70 -9.40
N SER A 152 -7.99 11.11 -9.09
CA SER A 152 -6.83 10.83 -9.93
C SER A 152 -6.62 9.33 -10.12
N ARG A 153 -6.36 8.92 -11.36
CA ARG A 153 -5.84 7.58 -11.71
C ARG A 153 -4.32 7.50 -11.55
N ILE A 154 -3.64 8.64 -11.62
CA ILE A 154 -2.21 8.76 -11.33
C ILE A 154 -2.02 8.76 -9.82
N LYS A 155 -1.28 7.76 -9.30
CA LYS A 155 -1.03 7.57 -7.88
C LYS A 155 0.44 7.67 -7.55
N THR A 156 0.76 8.20 -6.38
CA THR A 156 2.12 8.11 -5.83
C THR A 156 2.41 6.68 -5.34
N PRO A 157 3.68 6.26 -5.25
CA PRO A 157 4.05 4.98 -4.67
C PRO A 157 3.49 4.77 -3.25
N GLU A 158 3.44 5.83 -2.43
CA GLU A 158 2.87 5.77 -1.09
C GLU A 158 1.35 5.49 -1.12
N GLN A 159 0.63 6.11 -2.05
CA GLN A 159 -0.81 5.86 -2.22
C GLN A 159 -1.07 4.41 -2.64
N LEU A 160 -0.29 3.89 -3.60
CA LEU A 160 -0.38 2.50 -4.04
C LEU A 160 -0.07 1.53 -2.90
N ALA A 161 0.98 1.80 -2.11
CA ALA A 161 1.34 0.99 -0.95
C ALA A 161 0.23 0.98 0.10
N ARG A 162 -0.39 2.14 0.37
CA ARG A 162 -1.52 2.26 1.31
C ARG A 162 -2.77 1.54 0.82
N GLU A 163 -3.06 1.59 -0.47
CA GLU A 163 -4.18 0.85 -1.08
C GLU A 163 -3.95 -0.66 -1.01
N ALA A 164 -2.73 -1.13 -1.33
CA ALA A 164 -2.34 -2.53 -1.19
C ALA A 164 -2.44 -3.00 0.26
N GLU A 165 -1.93 -2.23 1.23
CA GLU A 165 -2.03 -2.54 2.65
C GLU A 165 -3.50 -2.64 3.11
N LYS A 166 -4.35 -1.69 2.69
CA LYS A 166 -5.79 -1.73 2.98
C LYS A 166 -6.45 -2.97 2.38
N ALA A 167 -6.09 -3.33 1.15
CA ALA A 167 -6.60 -4.53 0.49
C ALA A 167 -6.20 -5.80 1.25
N GLU A 168 -4.94 -5.91 1.67
CA GLU A 168 -4.46 -7.05 2.46
C GLU A 168 -5.13 -7.12 3.84
N ARG A 169 -5.29 -5.98 4.53
CA ARG A 169 -6.04 -5.91 5.79
C ARG A 169 -7.50 -6.31 5.59
N ALA A 170 -8.13 -5.91 4.48
CA ALA A 170 -9.51 -6.27 4.15
C ALA A 170 -9.65 -7.77 3.87
N LYS A 171 -8.73 -8.37 3.10
CA LYS A 171 -8.68 -9.83 2.87
C LYS A 171 -8.50 -10.59 4.18
N ALA A 172 -7.56 -10.15 5.03
CA ALA A 172 -7.33 -10.76 6.33
C ALA A 172 -8.56 -10.66 7.26
N LYS A 173 -9.28 -9.52 7.20
CA LYS A 173 -10.54 -9.35 7.94
C LYS A 173 -11.65 -10.26 7.39
N ALA A 174 -11.79 -10.34 6.07
CA ALA A 174 -12.79 -11.19 5.40
C ALA A 174 -12.56 -12.68 5.68
N ALA A 175 -11.30 -13.15 5.67
CA ALA A 175 -10.96 -14.53 5.99
C ALA A 175 -11.40 -14.94 7.41
N LYS A 176 -11.22 -14.02 8.38
CA LYS A 176 -11.60 -14.23 9.78
C LYS A 176 -13.09 -13.99 10.03
N ALA A 177 -13.81 -13.34 9.12
CA ALA A 177 -15.19 -12.96 9.32
C ALA A 177 -16.11 -14.19 9.44
N ILE A 178 -17.17 -14.07 10.23
CA ILE A 178 -18.23 -15.07 10.32
C ILE A 178 -19.59 -14.38 10.20
N THR A 179 -20.52 -15.05 9.53
CA THR A 179 -21.90 -14.62 9.33
C THR A 179 -22.83 -15.75 9.74
N ALA A 180 -24.12 -15.45 9.92
CA ALA A 180 -25.14 -16.48 10.01
C ALA A 180 -25.23 -17.27 8.68
N PRO A 181 -25.81 -18.48 8.69
CA PRO A 181 -25.95 -19.32 7.48
C PRO A 181 -26.70 -18.65 6.33
N ASP A 182 -27.58 -17.70 6.63
CA ASP A 182 -28.33 -16.89 5.65
C ASP A 182 -27.53 -15.69 5.11
N GLY A 183 -26.28 -15.53 5.54
CA GLY A 183 -25.39 -14.43 5.16
C GLY A 183 -25.59 -13.14 5.97
N THR A 184 -26.55 -13.09 6.90
CA THR A 184 -26.75 -11.92 7.77
C THR A 184 -25.69 -11.85 8.89
N PRO A 185 -25.50 -10.69 9.54
CA PRO A 185 -24.61 -10.60 10.70
C PRO A 185 -24.99 -11.61 11.80
N LEU A 186 -24.03 -12.40 12.29
CA LEU A 186 -24.28 -13.35 13.37
C LEU A 186 -24.59 -12.58 14.66
N ARG A 187 -25.86 -12.60 15.08
CA ARG A 187 -26.31 -11.96 16.32
C ARG A 187 -26.83 -13.01 17.30
N THR A 188 -26.38 -12.88 18.53
CA THR A 188 -26.73 -13.74 19.66
C THR A 188 -27.34 -12.87 20.77
N ASN A 189 -28.10 -13.49 21.66
CA ASN A 189 -28.75 -12.77 22.75
C ASN A 189 -27.73 -12.36 23.82
N GLN A 190 -26.82 -13.25 24.21
CA GLN A 190 -25.90 -13.06 25.33
C GLN A 190 -24.55 -12.46 24.92
N TYR A 191 -24.11 -12.63 23.66
CA TYR A 191 -22.82 -12.15 23.18
C TYR A 191 -22.93 -11.04 22.12
N GLY A 192 -24.14 -10.58 21.81
CA GLY A 192 -24.38 -9.55 20.81
C GLY A 192 -23.97 -9.99 19.40
N GLN A 193 -23.43 -9.07 18.61
CA GLN A 193 -22.95 -9.35 17.25
C GLN A 193 -21.52 -9.93 17.28
N ILE A 194 -21.35 -11.08 16.64
CA ILE A 194 -20.07 -11.79 16.55
C ILE A 194 -19.54 -11.69 15.12
N ASP A 195 -18.46 -10.93 14.94
CA ASP A 195 -17.92 -10.65 13.60
C ASP A 195 -16.78 -11.60 13.18
N THR A 196 -16.23 -12.42 14.09
CA THR A 196 -15.05 -13.26 13.79
C THR A 196 -15.22 -14.70 14.23
N GLU A 197 -14.65 -15.63 13.47
CA GLU A 197 -14.66 -17.06 13.77
C GLU A 197 -14.04 -17.37 15.14
N PHE A 198 -12.94 -16.70 15.49
CA PHE A 198 -12.30 -16.89 16.79
C PHE A 198 -13.26 -16.57 17.95
N THR A 199 -13.98 -15.45 17.83
CA THR A 199 -14.96 -15.03 18.85
C THR A 199 -16.16 -15.96 18.87
N ALA A 200 -16.61 -16.44 17.71
CA ALA A 200 -17.67 -17.44 17.61
C ALA A 200 -17.29 -18.73 18.36
N ARG A 201 -16.14 -19.33 18.06
CA ARG A 201 -15.66 -20.55 18.73
C ARG A 201 -15.55 -20.37 20.24
N ARG A 202 -15.01 -19.24 20.70
CA ARG A 202 -14.93 -18.91 22.13
C ARG A 202 -16.32 -18.77 22.76
N SER A 203 -17.22 -18.02 22.13
CA SER A 203 -18.57 -17.76 22.66
C SER A 203 -19.41 -19.05 22.72
N TYR A 204 -19.26 -19.95 21.77
CA TYR A 204 -19.87 -21.30 21.82
C TYR A 204 -19.41 -22.08 23.06
N ILE A 205 -18.09 -22.10 23.30
CA ILE A 205 -17.49 -22.78 24.44
C ILE A 205 -17.98 -22.16 25.76
N ASP A 206 -17.99 -20.84 25.84
CA ASP A 206 -18.44 -20.09 27.02
C ASP A 206 -19.93 -20.36 27.30
N ALA A 207 -20.78 -20.35 26.27
CA ALA A 207 -22.22 -20.58 26.40
C ALA A 207 -22.55 -21.97 26.96
N LEU A 208 -21.93 -23.03 26.44
CA LEU A 208 -22.19 -24.39 26.92
C LEU A 208 -21.62 -24.63 28.33
N SER A 209 -20.44 -24.09 28.63
CA SER A 209 -19.84 -24.20 29.95
C SER A 209 -20.71 -23.52 31.02
N TYR A 210 -21.25 -22.34 30.69
CA TYR A 210 -22.11 -21.58 31.60
C TYR A 210 -23.50 -22.18 31.75
N ALA A 211 -24.13 -22.65 30.66
CA ALA A 211 -25.39 -23.39 30.73
C ALA A 211 -25.28 -24.62 31.65
N ARG A 212 -24.17 -25.35 31.58
CA ARG A 212 -23.87 -26.47 32.48
C ARG A 212 -23.73 -26.03 33.94
N LEU A 213 -23.12 -24.88 34.21
CA LEU A 213 -23.01 -24.33 35.57
C LEU A 213 -24.39 -24.06 36.16
N LEU A 214 -25.23 -23.35 35.41
CA LEU A 214 -26.60 -23.02 35.84
C LEU A 214 -27.44 -24.29 36.07
N THR A 215 -27.27 -25.28 35.19
CA THR A 215 -27.92 -26.59 35.33
C THR A 215 -27.54 -27.26 36.65
N LYS A 216 -26.25 -27.26 37.01
CA LYS A 216 -25.78 -27.83 38.27
C LYS A 216 -26.26 -27.06 39.51
N ARG A 217 -26.42 -25.74 39.42
CA ARG A 217 -26.86 -24.91 40.55
C ARG A 217 -28.33 -25.11 40.86
N ASN A 218 -29.20 -24.87 39.89
CA ASN A 218 -30.65 -25.05 40.03
C ASN A 218 -31.34 -24.94 38.65
N VAL A 219 -31.68 -26.08 38.06
CA VAL A 219 -32.36 -26.13 36.74
C VAL A 219 -33.71 -25.41 36.75
N ALA A 220 -34.51 -25.59 37.82
CA ALA A 220 -35.85 -25.03 37.88
C ALA A 220 -35.80 -23.49 37.92
N PHE A 221 -34.86 -22.94 38.67
CA PHE A 221 -34.70 -21.49 38.80
C PHE A 221 -34.06 -20.83 37.57
N HIS A 222 -33.16 -21.52 36.87
CA HIS A 222 -32.40 -20.96 35.74
C HIS A 222 -32.88 -21.43 34.36
N ARG A 223 -34.06 -22.05 34.26
CA ARG A 223 -34.55 -22.70 33.03
C ARG A 223 -34.46 -21.82 31.78
N ASP A 224 -34.95 -20.58 31.87
CA ASP A 224 -35.01 -19.68 30.72
C ASP A 224 -33.62 -19.23 30.29
N THR A 225 -32.76 -18.87 31.25
CA THR A 225 -31.36 -18.50 30.99
C THR A 225 -30.58 -19.66 30.36
N ILE A 226 -30.78 -20.90 30.84
CA ILE A 226 -30.17 -22.11 30.25
C ILE A 226 -30.61 -22.26 28.78
N ALA A 227 -31.89 -22.08 28.48
CA ALA A 227 -32.42 -22.16 27.13
C ALA A 227 -31.84 -21.09 26.19
N GLU A 228 -31.64 -19.86 26.68
CA GLU A 228 -31.01 -18.78 25.92
C GLU A 228 -29.56 -19.09 25.55
N TYR A 229 -28.75 -19.58 26.49
CA TYR A 229 -27.36 -19.97 26.20
C TYR A 229 -27.29 -21.15 25.22
N HIS A 230 -28.22 -22.11 25.30
CA HIS A 230 -28.31 -23.19 24.33
C HIS A 230 -28.70 -22.68 22.93
N LYS A 231 -29.63 -21.72 22.84
CA LYS A 231 -30.03 -21.10 21.57
C LYS A 231 -28.85 -20.35 20.93
N ASP A 232 -28.10 -19.58 21.71
CA ASP A 232 -26.91 -18.89 21.22
C ASP A 232 -25.85 -19.89 20.74
N ALA A 233 -25.62 -20.97 21.50
CA ALA A 233 -24.69 -22.02 21.09
C ALA A 233 -25.10 -22.69 19.77
N GLN A 234 -26.40 -22.92 19.54
CA GLN A 234 -26.92 -23.46 18.28
C GLN A 234 -26.68 -22.49 17.10
N LEU A 235 -27.01 -21.20 17.27
CA LEU A 235 -26.78 -20.19 16.23
C LEU A 235 -25.30 -20.07 15.85
N ILE A 236 -24.42 -20.07 16.86
CA ILE A 236 -22.98 -20.01 16.65
C ILE A 236 -22.46 -21.28 15.95
N LEU A 237 -22.94 -22.45 16.35
CA LEU A 237 -22.52 -23.73 15.75
C LEU A 237 -22.95 -23.83 14.28
N ALA A 238 -24.19 -23.42 13.96
CA ALA A 238 -24.69 -23.37 12.59
C ALA A 238 -23.86 -22.41 11.71
N ALA A 239 -23.49 -21.23 12.24
CA ALA A 239 -22.63 -20.28 11.55
C ALA A 239 -21.23 -20.84 11.27
N LEU A 240 -20.64 -21.54 12.25
CA LEU A 240 -19.35 -22.22 12.08
C LEU A 240 -19.44 -23.36 11.05
N ALA A 241 -20.53 -24.14 11.08
CA ALA A 241 -20.80 -25.22 10.14
C ALA A 241 -20.90 -24.70 8.70
N ALA A 242 -21.69 -23.65 8.49
CA ALA A 242 -21.86 -22.99 7.19
C ALA A 242 -20.53 -22.41 6.66
N LYS A 243 -19.74 -21.75 7.51
CA LYS A 243 -18.43 -21.17 7.11
C LYS A 243 -17.44 -22.24 6.63
N HIS A 244 -17.42 -23.41 7.27
CA HIS A 244 -16.45 -24.47 6.99
C HIS A 244 -16.96 -25.55 6.04
N GLY A 245 -18.23 -25.48 5.61
CA GLY A 245 -18.86 -26.53 4.79
C GLY A 245 -18.90 -27.89 5.49
N ARG A 246 -19.08 -27.89 6.81
CA ARG A 246 -19.10 -29.10 7.66
C ARG A 246 -20.46 -29.27 8.33
N THR A 247 -20.73 -30.46 8.86
CA THR A 247 -21.93 -30.67 9.66
C THR A 247 -21.77 -30.07 11.06
N GLU A 248 -22.88 -29.70 11.69
CA GLU A 248 -22.87 -29.24 13.08
C GLU A 248 -22.37 -30.31 14.05
N ASP A 249 -22.65 -31.58 13.77
CA ASP A 249 -22.23 -32.71 14.59
C ASP A 249 -20.71 -32.86 14.60
N ASP A 250 -20.06 -32.73 13.43
CA ASP A 250 -18.59 -32.76 13.32
C ASP A 250 -17.93 -31.66 14.14
N LEU A 251 -18.47 -30.44 14.07
CA LEU A 251 -17.95 -29.30 14.83
C LEU A 251 -18.24 -29.42 16.32
N ARG A 252 -19.39 -29.98 16.70
CA ARG A 252 -19.72 -30.26 18.10
C ARG A 252 -18.73 -31.24 18.70
N ALA A 253 -18.41 -32.32 17.98
CA ALA A 253 -17.41 -33.30 18.39
C ALA A 253 -16.01 -32.67 18.51
N GLU A 254 -15.60 -31.83 17.56
CA GLU A 254 -14.33 -31.11 17.61
C GLU A 254 -14.23 -30.16 18.81
N LEU A 255 -15.30 -29.43 19.13
CA LEU A 255 -15.29 -28.40 20.18
C LEU A 255 -15.54 -28.97 21.58
N ALA A 256 -16.13 -30.16 21.71
CA ALA A 256 -16.49 -30.77 22.99
C ALA A 256 -15.32 -30.87 24.00
N PRO A 257 -14.10 -31.30 23.62
CA PRO A 257 -12.96 -31.32 24.56
C PRO A 257 -12.60 -29.93 25.11
N LYS A 258 -12.81 -28.86 24.32
CA LYS A 258 -12.53 -27.48 24.76
C LYS A 258 -13.60 -26.97 25.73
N VAL A 259 -14.86 -27.35 25.53
CA VAL A 259 -15.97 -27.10 26.47
C VAL A 259 -15.66 -27.76 27.81
N GLU A 260 -15.26 -29.03 27.79
CA GLU A 260 -14.91 -29.78 28.99
C GLU A 260 -13.69 -29.19 29.71
N ALA A 261 -12.65 -28.79 28.96
CA ALA A 261 -11.47 -28.14 29.53
C ALA A 261 -11.82 -26.81 30.22
N LYS A 262 -12.68 -25.98 29.60
CA LYS A 262 -13.15 -24.74 30.23
C LYS A 262 -13.94 -25.01 31.50
N TRP A 263 -14.91 -25.94 31.43
CA TRP A 263 -15.69 -26.36 32.58
C TRP A 263 -14.80 -26.77 33.75
N ASN A 264 -13.79 -27.60 33.48
CA ASN A 264 -12.88 -28.10 34.51
C ASN A 264 -12.04 -26.99 35.16
N ARG A 265 -11.65 -25.99 34.38
CA ARG A 265 -10.85 -24.85 34.84
C ARG A 265 -11.66 -23.86 35.67
N GLU A 266 -12.88 -23.54 35.25
CA GLU A 266 -13.61 -22.37 35.77
C GLU A 266 -14.76 -22.73 36.72
N HIS A 267 -15.33 -23.93 36.60
CA HIS A 267 -16.61 -24.25 37.25
C HIS A 267 -16.62 -25.56 38.05
N ARG A 268 -15.60 -26.43 37.89
CA ARG A 268 -15.55 -27.74 38.57
C ARG A 268 -15.66 -27.67 40.09
N ASN A 269 -15.07 -26.65 40.69
CA ASN A 269 -15.03 -26.48 42.15
C ASN A 269 -16.24 -25.69 42.69
N TRP A 270 -17.12 -25.24 41.80
CA TRP A 270 -18.32 -24.44 42.12
C TRP A 270 -19.60 -25.27 42.02
N SER A 271 -19.45 -26.60 41.89
CA SER A 271 -20.53 -27.57 41.81
C SER A 271 -20.73 -28.35 43.10
#